data_AF-A0A6J6ZW20-F1
#
_entry.id   AF-A0A6J6ZW20-F1
#
_cell.length_a   1.000
_cell.length_b   1.000
_cell.length_c   1.000
_cell.angle_alpha   90.00
_cell.angle_beta   90.00
_cell.angle_gamma   90.00
#
_symmetry.space_group_name_H-M   'P 1'
#
loop_
_entity.id
_entity.type
_entity.pdbx_description
1 polymer ?
#
loop_
_entity_poly.entity_id
_entity_poly.type
_entity_poly.pdbx_seq_one_letter_code
_entity_poly.pdbx_strand_id
1 'polypeptide(L)'
;MLARPFVGYNLQLLLGAMIFAIPTITGFALEDGLPKKKLYLPKGALKTIVMIFFMAFISKVIEGAFANPETFLKWNFVVMALPGLALHYLDAITDSPGSEWRESKTGRFVYRAGGVVVFVLIVQMVRGVDLVGWLI
;
A
#
# COMPACT_ATOMS: atom_id res chain seq x y z
N MET A 1 -9.16 21.78 -0.77
CA MET A 1 -9.25 22.02 -2.23
C MET A 1 -8.85 20.79 -3.08
N LEU A 2 -8.61 19.61 -2.48
CA LEU A 2 -8.10 18.42 -3.19
C LEU A 2 -9.10 17.73 -4.12
N ALA A 3 -10.41 17.86 -3.88
CA ALA A 3 -11.45 17.25 -4.71
C ALA A 3 -11.85 18.10 -5.93
N ARG A 4 -11.39 19.36 -6.02
CA ARG A 4 -11.75 20.29 -7.10
C ARG A 4 -11.41 19.75 -8.50
N PRO A 5 -10.27 19.07 -8.72
CA PRO A 5 -9.97 18.41 -10.00
C PRO A 5 -10.99 17.34 -10.40
N PHE A 6 -11.74 16.77 -9.45
CA PHE A 6 -12.65 15.64 -9.71
C PHE A 6 -14.11 16.05 -9.90
N VAL A 7 -14.43 17.35 -9.84
CA VAL A 7 -15.81 17.85 -10.03
C VAL A 7 -16.22 17.76 -11.50
N GLY A 8 -17.37 17.14 -11.78
CA GLY A 8 -17.90 16.94 -13.14
C GLY A 8 -17.82 15.47 -13.61
N TYR A 9 -18.08 15.23 -14.90
CA TYR A 9 -17.90 13.89 -15.47
C TYR A 9 -16.41 13.55 -15.56
N ASN A 10 -15.95 12.65 -14.70
CA ASN A 10 -14.55 12.29 -14.57
C ASN A 10 -14.37 10.77 -14.69
N LEU A 11 -13.86 10.34 -15.85
CA LEU A 11 -13.61 8.93 -16.14
C LEU A 11 -12.59 8.33 -15.18
N GLN A 12 -11.57 9.10 -14.79
CA GLN A 12 -10.53 8.65 -13.87
C GLN A 12 -11.09 8.37 -12.47
N LEU A 13 -12.03 9.20 -12.01
CA LEU A 13 -12.73 8.96 -10.75
C LEU A 13 -13.54 7.65 -10.82
N LEU A 14 -14.28 7.45 -11.90
CA LEU A 14 -15.06 6.22 -12.12
C LEU A 14 -14.15 4.99 -12.16
N LEU A 15 -13.06 5.03 -12.93
CA LEU A 15 -12.12 3.91 -13.06
C LEU A 15 -11.45 3.57 -11.73
N GLY A 16 -10.93 4.56 -11.01
CA GLY A 16 -10.29 4.32 -9.71
C GLY A 16 -11.28 3.77 -8.68
N ALA A 17 -12.52 4.27 -8.67
CA ALA A 17 -13.59 3.74 -7.82
C ALA A 17 -13.94 2.29 -8.15
N MET A 18 -14.03 1.95 -9.45
CA MET A 18 -14.26 0.58 -9.90
C MET A 18 -13.13 -0.36 -9.45
N ILE A 19 -11.87 0.04 -9.63
CA ILE A 19 -10.71 -0.74 -9.19
C ILE A 19 -10.74 -0.96 -7.67
N PHE A 20 -11.09 0.07 -6.91
CA PHE A 20 -11.19 -0.02 -5.45
C PHE A 20 -12.34 -0.90 -4.97
N ALA A 21 -13.45 -0.94 -5.71
CA ALA A 21 -14.62 -1.74 -5.36
C ALA A 21 -14.45 -3.24 -5.67
N ILE A 22 -13.59 -3.61 -6.63
CA ILE A 22 -13.34 -5.01 -7.01
C ILE A 22 -13.00 -5.89 -5.79
N PRO A 23 -11.99 -5.56 -4.96
CA PRO A 23 -11.67 -6.28 -3.72
C PRO A 23 -12.88 -6.52 -2.83
N THR A 24 -13.68 -5.47 -2.61
CA THR A 24 -14.84 -5.52 -1.73
C THR A 24 -15.89 -6.50 -2.26
N ILE A 25 -16.10 -6.57 -3.58
CA ILE A 25 -17.06 -7.49 -4.17
C ILE A 25 -16.52 -8.92 -4.18
N THR A 26 -15.27 -9.11 -4.61
CA THR A 26 -14.68 -10.45 -4.75
C THR A 26 -14.33 -11.10 -3.42
N GLY A 27 -14.09 -10.31 -2.38
CA GLY A 27 -13.83 -10.79 -1.03
C GLY A 27 -14.95 -11.66 -0.47
N PHE A 28 -16.20 -11.37 -0.82
CA PHE A 28 -17.35 -12.15 -0.37
C PHE A 28 -17.57 -13.46 -1.13
N ALA A 29 -16.98 -13.62 -2.33
CA ALA A 29 -17.36 -14.69 -3.25
C ALA A 29 -16.20 -15.62 -3.68
N LEU A 30 -14.95 -15.14 -3.69
CA LEU A 30 -13.83 -15.82 -4.35
C LEU A 30 -12.63 -16.08 -3.44
N GLU A 31 -12.43 -15.29 -2.38
CA GLU A 31 -11.18 -15.32 -1.60
C GLU A 31 -10.98 -16.59 -0.77
N ASP A 32 -12.07 -17.22 -0.32
CA ASP A 32 -12.02 -18.45 0.46
C ASP A 32 -11.57 -19.66 -0.37
N GLY A 33 -11.76 -19.61 -1.70
CA GLY A 33 -11.39 -20.69 -2.63
C GLY A 33 -9.97 -20.58 -3.20
N LEU A 34 -9.22 -19.53 -2.88
CA LEU A 34 -7.91 -19.30 -3.49
C LEU A 34 -6.81 -20.19 -2.88
N PRO A 35 -5.92 -20.78 -3.71
CA PRO A 35 -4.84 -21.64 -3.22
C PRO A 35 -3.82 -20.84 -2.41
N LYS A 36 -3.70 -21.14 -1.13
CA LYS A 36 -2.77 -20.47 -0.22
C LYS A 36 -1.33 -20.91 -0.51
N LYS A 37 -0.40 -19.97 -0.56
CA LYS A 37 1.04 -20.16 -0.77
C LYS A 37 1.82 -19.47 0.35
N LYS A 38 2.97 -20.05 0.71
CA LYS A 38 3.90 -19.46 1.68
C LYS A 38 4.70 -18.35 1.00
N LEU A 39 4.20 -17.12 1.07
CA LEU A 39 4.88 -15.93 0.56
C LEU A 39 5.30 -15.02 1.72
N TYR A 40 6.50 -14.44 1.67
CA TYR A 40 6.98 -13.51 2.69
C TYR A 40 6.57 -12.09 2.32
N LEU A 41 5.32 -11.73 2.63
CA LEU A 41 4.83 -10.35 2.49
C LEU A 41 4.91 -9.60 3.83
N PRO A 42 5.21 -8.29 3.81
CA PRO A 42 5.11 -7.46 5.00
C PRO A 42 3.65 -7.44 5.47
N LYS A 43 3.42 -7.64 6.77
CA LYS A 43 2.08 -7.64 7.38
C LYS A 43 1.91 -6.50 8.38
N GLY A 44 0.66 -6.12 8.62
CA GLY A 44 0.28 -5.11 9.62
C GLY A 44 0.89 -3.73 9.37
N ALA A 45 1.43 -3.14 10.43
CA ALA A 45 2.08 -1.82 10.40
C ALA A 45 3.19 -1.70 9.34
N LEU A 46 4.05 -2.71 9.22
CA LEU A 46 5.15 -2.71 8.25
C LEU A 46 4.63 -2.65 6.81
N LYS A 47 3.52 -3.35 6.52
CA LYS A 47 2.86 -3.29 5.19
C LYS A 47 2.50 -1.86 4.82
N THR A 48 1.91 -1.13 5.77
CA THR A 48 1.45 0.25 5.55
C THR A 48 2.63 1.17 5.22
N ILE A 49 3.72 1.05 5.98
CA ILE A 49 4.94 1.82 5.74
C ILE A 49 5.48 1.51 4.33
N VAL A 50 5.73 0.23 4.02
CA VAL A 50 6.24 -0.19 2.71
C VAL A 50 5.36 0.32 1.58
N MET A 51 4.04 0.29 1.76
CA MET A 51 3.08 0.77 0.77
C MET A 51 3.18 2.27 0.51
N ILE A 52 3.36 3.07 1.55
CA ILE A 52 3.52 4.51 1.38
C ILE A 52 4.79 4.83 0.59
N PHE A 53 5.90 4.16 0.91
CA PHE A 53 7.13 4.30 0.13
C PHE A 53 6.95 3.89 -1.33
N PHE A 54 6.31 2.74 -1.57
CA PHE A 54 6.06 2.24 -2.92
C PHE A 54 5.13 3.16 -3.73
N MET A 55 4.05 3.64 -3.12
CA MET A 55 3.12 4.58 -3.75
C MET A 55 3.76 5.93 -4.02
N ALA A 56 4.59 6.43 -3.11
CA ALA A 56 5.33 7.68 -3.31
C ALA A 56 6.36 7.55 -4.43
N PHE A 57 7.08 6.42 -4.50
CA PHE A 57 7.98 6.11 -5.59
C PHE A 57 7.25 6.10 -6.94
N ILE A 58 6.14 5.35 -7.05
CA ILE A 58 5.31 5.31 -8.26
C ILE A 58 4.80 6.71 -8.62
N SER A 59 4.32 7.47 -7.63
CA SER A 59 3.84 8.84 -7.86
C SER A 59 4.93 9.73 -8.43
N LYS A 60 6.15 9.71 -7.88
CA LYS A 60 7.29 10.47 -8.41
C LYS A 60 7.68 10.07 -9.83
N VAL A 61 7.68 8.76 -10.13
CA VAL A 61 7.98 8.25 -11.48
C VAL A 61 6.95 8.77 -12.49
N ILE A 62 5.68 8.77 -12.12
CA ILE A 62 4.59 9.18 -13.01
C ILE A 62 4.45 10.70 -13.10
N GLU A 63 4.81 11.44 -12.05
CA GLU A 63 4.81 12.90 -12.04
C GLU A 63 5.61 13.46 -13.22
N GLY A 64 6.76 12.87 -13.53
CA GLY A 64 7.59 13.24 -14.68
C GLY A 64 6.97 13.01 -16.05
N ALA A 65 5.86 12.26 -16.15
CA ALA A 65 5.17 11.96 -17.39
C ALA A 65 4.07 12.97 -17.75
N PHE A 66 3.75 13.93 -16.87
CA PHE A 66 2.64 14.86 -17.06
C PHE A 66 3.07 16.32 -16.96
N ALA A 67 2.67 17.13 -17.94
CA ALA A 67 2.93 18.58 -17.93
C ALA A 67 1.91 19.38 -17.09
N ASN A 68 0.70 18.82 -16.87
CA ASN A 68 -0.38 19.49 -16.14
C ASN A 68 -0.63 18.79 -14.78
N PRO A 69 -0.52 19.53 -13.65
CA PRO A 69 -0.76 18.99 -12.31
C PRO A 69 -2.17 18.39 -12.11
N GLU A 70 -3.18 18.95 -12.76
CA GLU A 70 -4.55 18.45 -12.65
C GLU A 70 -4.72 17.07 -13.32
N THR A 71 -4.10 16.91 -14.49
CA THR A 71 -4.09 15.63 -15.22
C THR A 71 -3.29 14.58 -14.46
N PHE A 72 -2.15 14.98 -13.88
CA PHE A 72 -1.37 14.13 -13.00
C PHE A 72 -2.21 13.63 -11.82
N LEU A 73 -2.88 14.53 -11.08
CA LEU A 73 -3.70 14.15 -9.92
C LEU A 73 -4.81 13.14 -10.28
N LYS A 74 -5.48 13.35 -11.42
CA LYS A 74 -6.55 12.45 -11.89
C LYS A 74 -6.02 11.06 -12.22
N TRP A 75 -4.89 10.96 -12.94
CA TRP A 75 -4.31 9.68 -13.31
C TRP A 75 -3.60 8.98 -12.16
N ASN A 76 -2.95 9.75 -11.28
CA ASN A 76 -2.30 9.19 -10.09
C ASN A 76 -3.32 8.51 -9.18
N PHE A 77 -4.54 9.04 -9.06
CA PHE A 77 -5.63 8.37 -8.35
C PHE A 77 -5.91 6.96 -8.88
N VAL A 78 -6.01 6.80 -10.21
CA VAL A 78 -6.25 5.49 -10.85
C VAL A 78 -5.06 4.55 -10.65
N VAL A 79 -3.85 5.06 -10.88
CA VAL A 79 -2.64 4.22 -10.80
C VAL A 79 -2.38 3.77 -9.36
N MET A 80 -2.60 4.62 -8.36
CA MET A 80 -2.45 4.27 -6.95
C MET A 80 -3.45 3.19 -6.49
N ALA A 81 -4.58 3.03 -7.18
CA ALA A 81 -5.54 1.97 -6.87
C ALA A 81 -5.01 0.57 -7.27
N LEU A 82 -4.11 0.48 -8.27
CA LEU A 82 -3.59 -0.80 -8.78
C LEU A 82 -2.69 -1.53 -7.76
N PRO A 83 -1.71 -0.89 -7.08
CA PRO A 83 -0.96 -1.54 -6.00
C PRO A 83 -1.86 -2.05 -4.87
N GLY A 84 -2.92 -1.31 -4.53
CA GLY A 84 -3.90 -1.72 -3.53
C GLY A 84 -4.63 -3.00 -3.93
N LEU A 85 -5.11 -3.05 -5.18
CA LEU A 85 -5.75 -4.24 -5.77
C LEU A 85 -4.81 -5.44 -5.79
N ALA A 86 -3.58 -5.25 -6.28
CA ALA A 86 -2.58 -6.30 -6.38
C ALA A 86 -2.25 -6.89 -5.00
N LEU A 87 -2.02 -6.04 -3.99
CA LEU A 87 -1.72 -6.49 -2.64
C LEU A 87 -2.90 -7.17 -1.95
N HIS A 88 -4.13 -6.77 -2.24
CA HIS A 88 -5.30 -7.46 -1.69
C HIS A 88 -5.30 -8.94 -2.10
N TYR A 89 -5.16 -9.23 -3.40
CA TYR A 89 -5.11 -10.61 -3.86
C TYR A 89 -3.82 -11.34 -3.47
N LEU A 90 -2.68 -10.65 -3.43
CA LEU A 90 -1.44 -11.23 -2.91
C LEU A 90 -1.58 -11.64 -1.45
N ASP A 91 -2.23 -10.83 -0.62
CA ASP A 91 -2.55 -11.21 0.76
C ASP A 91 -3.55 -12.36 0.82
N ALA A 92 -4.57 -12.35 -0.03
CA ALA A 92 -5.59 -13.40 -0.10
C ALA A 92 -4.97 -14.79 -0.39
N ILE A 93 -3.91 -14.86 -1.18
CA ILE A 93 -3.19 -16.10 -1.45
C ILE A 93 -2.03 -16.37 -0.49
N THR A 94 -1.68 -15.45 0.41
CA THR A 94 -0.49 -15.58 1.25
C THR A 94 -0.82 -16.17 2.62
N ASP A 95 -0.24 -17.33 2.90
CA ASP A 95 -0.29 -17.94 4.23
C ASP A 95 0.70 -17.26 5.20
N SER A 96 0.41 -17.31 6.50
CA SER A 96 1.30 -16.74 7.50
C SER A 96 2.53 -17.62 7.72
N PRO A 97 3.75 -17.05 7.69
CA PRO A 97 4.95 -17.83 7.99
C PRO A 97 4.91 -18.32 9.45
N GLY A 98 5.46 -19.51 9.70
CA GLY A 98 5.51 -20.12 11.02
C GLY A 98 6.24 -19.24 12.05
N SER A 99 5.84 -19.34 13.33
CA SER A 99 6.37 -18.49 14.40
C SER A 99 7.75 -18.91 14.93
N GLU A 100 8.29 -20.02 14.43
CA GLU A 100 9.49 -20.72 14.94
C GLU A 100 10.71 -19.79 15.08
N TRP A 101 10.91 -18.85 14.15
CA TRP A 101 12.04 -17.91 14.20
C TRP A 101 11.98 -16.92 15.39
N ARG A 102 10.78 -16.64 15.91
CA ARG A 102 10.54 -15.73 17.04
C ARG A 102 10.88 -16.34 18.39
N GLU A 103 11.16 -17.64 18.47
CA GLU A 103 11.51 -18.29 19.74
C GLU A 103 13.01 -18.13 20.08
N SER A 104 13.84 -17.99 19.04
CA SER A 104 15.28 -17.76 19.19
C SER A 104 15.58 -16.43 19.91
N LYS A 105 16.69 -16.40 20.67
CA LYS A 105 17.14 -15.14 21.34
C LYS A 105 17.37 -14.02 20.34
N THR A 106 18.03 -14.33 19.22
CA THR A 106 18.31 -13.37 18.14
C THR A 106 17.03 -12.90 17.47
N GLY A 107 16.09 -13.80 17.17
CA GLY A 107 14.80 -13.47 16.57
C GLY A 107 13.95 -12.55 17.45
N ARG A 108 13.94 -12.77 18.77
CA ARG A 108 13.27 -11.86 19.72
C ARG A 108 13.90 -10.48 19.76
N PHE A 109 15.23 -10.39 19.73
CA PHE A 109 15.91 -9.11 19.70
C PHE A 109 15.58 -8.32 18.43
N VAL A 110 15.70 -8.97 17.26
CA VAL A 110 15.36 -8.37 15.96
C VAL A 110 13.89 -7.95 15.92
N TYR A 111 12.98 -8.77 16.45
CA TYR A 111 11.56 -8.45 16.51
C TYR A 111 11.28 -7.20 17.36
N ARG A 112 11.93 -7.06 18.52
CA ARG A 112 11.77 -5.89 19.40
C ARG A 112 12.37 -4.64 18.78
N ALA A 113 13.61 -4.72 18.30
CA ALA A 113 14.29 -3.59 17.67
C ALA A 113 13.52 -3.13 16.41
N GLY A 114 13.12 -4.07 15.55
CA GLY A 114 12.30 -3.78 14.37
C GLY A 114 10.95 -3.17 14.73
N GLY A 115 10.29 -3.65 15.80
CA GLY A 115 9.05 -3.07 16.30
C GLY A 115 9.20 -1.60 16.73
N VAL A 116 10.29 -1.26 17.42
CA VAL A 116 10.60 0.13 17.79
C VAL A 116 10.82 1.00 16.55
N VAL A 117 11.57 0.52 15.56
CA VAL A 117 11.78 1.25 14.29
C VAL A 117 10.45 1.50 13.58
N VAL A 118 9.63 0.47 13.42
CA VAL A 118 8.29 0.58 12.81
C VAL A 118 7.41 1.57 13.58
N PHE A 119 7.45 1.54 14.91
CA PHE A 119 6.70 2.47 15.73
C PHE A 119 7.13 3.92 15.50
N VAL A 120 8.44 4.20 15.48
CA VAL A 120 8.97 5.54 15.20
C VAL A 120 8.51 6.02 13.82
N LEU A 121 8.60 5.16 12.80
CA LEU A 121 8.16 5.49 11.44
C LEU A 121 6.66 5.85 11.40
N ILE A 122 5.80 5.10 12.11
CA ILE A 122 4.38 5.44 12.21
C ILE A 122 4.17 6.79 12.89
N VAL A 123 4.85 7.06 13.99
CA VAL A 123 4.73 8.36 14.69
C VAL A 123 5.10 9.51 13.76
N GLN A 124 6.18 9.37 12.99
CA GLN A 124 6.61 10.39 12.03
C GLN A 124 5.60 10.55 10.88
N MET A 125 5.03 9.44 10.39
CA MET A 125 3.98 9.45 9.37
C MET A 125 2.73 10.20 9.86
N VAL A 126 2.28 9.94 11.10
CA VAL A 126 1.13 10.64 11.71
C VAL A 126 1.40 12.13 11.90
N ARG A 127 2.66 12.51 12.15
CA ARG A 127 3.11 13.91 12.21
C ARG A 127 3.20 14.59 10.84
N GLY A 128 2.96 13.86 9.74
CA GLY A 128 3.04 14.38 8.39
C GLY A 128 4.48 14.59 7.90
N VAL A 129 5.46 13.94 8.51
CA VAL A 129 6.85 13.98 8.03
C VAL A 129 6.95 13.23 6.71
N ASP A 130 7.55 13.86 5.71
CA ASP A 130 7.88 13.19 4.45
C ASP A 130 9.04 12.20 4.65
N LEU A 131 8.67 10.97 5.00
CA LEU A 131 9.61 9.87 5.19
C LEU A 131 10.38 9.53 3.91
N VAL A 132 9.77 9.78 2.75
CA VAL A 132 10.31 9.42 1.44
C VAL A 132 11.35 10.44 1.01
N GLY A 133 11.06 11.73 1.19
CA GLY A 133 12.04 12.81 0.97
C GLY A 133 13.21 12.83 1.97
N TRP A 134 13.16 12.04 3.04
CA TRP A 134 14.27 11.91 3.98
C TRP A 134 15.30 10.83 3.57
N LEU A 135 14.86 9.87 2.75
CA LEU A 135 15.66 8.70 2.34
C LEU A 135 16.19 8.80 0.91
N ILE A 136 15.71 9.76 0.12
CA ILE A 136 16.07 10.00 -1.29
C ILE A 136 16.52 11.45 -1.43
#